data_AF-A0A7J2KEZ3-F1
#
_entry.id   AF-A0A7J2KEZ3-F1
#
_cell.length_a   1.000
_cell.length_b   1.000
_cell.length_c   1.000
_cell.angle_alpha   90.00
_cell.angle_beta   90.00
_cell.angle_gamma   90.00
#
_symmetry.space_group_name_H-M   'P 1'
#
loop_
_entity.id
_entity.type
_entity.pdbx_description
1 polymer ?
#
loop_
_entity_poly.entity_id
_entity_poly.type
_entity_poly.pdbx_seq_one_letter_code
_entity_poly.pdbx_strand_id
1 'polypeptide(L)'
;MRFGILPFDIASIAERVVSIISFGRGRISSIPFIEKVVSKGFKHIELSLDVLQVFPMLLDKESLKWISNKIKDNVFTVTAHLPLWGLEPSWINEKIRKASIETIVDSINTIENFLHPEYYVFHIAGKQVSEFTVLSYKYSFIKNALKIFSKIAVKSIFEILDETGID
;
A
#
# COMPACT_ATOMS: atom_id res chain seq x y z
N MET A 1 5.83 6.00 -16.02
CA MET A 1 5.90 5.45 -14.64
C MET A 1 7.35 5.51 -14.17
N ARG A 2 7.59 6.16 -13.02
CA ARG A 2 8.87 6.12 -12.31
C ARG A 2 8.79 5.06 -11.22
N PHE A 3 9.89 4.36 -10.94
CA PHE A 3 9.96 3.39 -9.85
C PHE A 3 10.58 4.06 -8.63
N GLY A 4 9.82 4.10 -7.54
CA GLY A 4 10.25 4.70 -6.28
C GLY A 4 11.11 3.74 -5.46
N ILE A 5 11.80 4.30 -4.48
CA ILE A 5 12.43 3.50 -3.42
C ILE A 5 11.51 3.50 -2.20
N LEU A 6 11.31 2.34 -1.59
CA LEU A 6 10.62 2.24 -0.29
C LEU A 6 11.55 2.82 0.80
N PRO A 7 11.10 3.82 1.58
CA PRO A 7 11.97 4.51 2.53
C PRO A 7 12.31 3.68 3.76
N PHE A 8 11.52 2.64 4.04
CA PHE A 8 11.69 1.77 5.18
C PHE A 8 11.31 0.33 4.82
N ASP A 9 11.90 -0.60 5.57
CA ASP A 9 11.49 -2.01 5.61
C ASP A 9 10.70 -2.27 6.90
N ILE A 10 9.76 -3.21 6.86
CA ILE A 10 8.87 -3.48 7.99
C ILE A 10 9.62 -4.08 9.17
N ALA A 11 10.66 -4.88 8.94
CA ALA A 11 11.49 -5.36 10.05
C ALA A 11 12.11 -4.19 10.82
N SER A 12 12.63 -3.18 10.11
CA SER A 12 13.20 -1.99 10.73
C SER A 12 12.18 -1.14 11.50
N ILE A 13 10.92 -1.13 11.05
CA ILE A 13 9.82 -0.48 11.78
C ILE A 13 9.48 -1.28 13.02
N ALA A 14 9.30 -2.58 12.89
CA ALA A 14 8.92 -3.47 13.99
C ALA A 14 9.95 -3.41 15.13
N GLU A 15 11.25 -3.44 14.81
CA GLU A 15 12.33 -3.25 15.80
C GLU A 15 12.19 -1.92 16.55
N ARG A 16 11.87 -0.84 15.84
CA ARG A 16 11.69 0.49 16.42
C ARG A 16 10.43 0.57 17.30
N VAL A 17 9.35 -0.07 16.89
CA VAL A 17 8.12 -0.23 17.69
C VAL A 17 8.41 -0.96 18.99
N VAL A 18 9.07 -2.12 18.90
CA VAL A 18 9.45 -2.92 20.08
C VAL A 18 10.33 -2.09 21.02
N SER A 19 11.35 -1.40 20.49
CA SER A 19 12.21 -0.54 21.30
C SER A 19 11.42 0.56 22.03
N ILE A 20 10.43 1.19 21.38
CA ILE A 20 9.64 2.25 22.01
C ILE A 20 8.75 1.69 23.11
N ILE A 21 8.12 0.53 22.87
CA ILE A 21 7.28 -0.14 23.88
C ILE A 21 8.13 -0.56 25.09
N SER A 22 9.30 -1.15 24.86
CA SER A 22 10.17 -1.64 25.93
C SER A 22 10.81 -0.54 26.77
N PHE A 23 11.13 0.61 26.17
CA PHE A 23 11.90 1.67 26.84
C PHE A 23 11.14 2.99 27.03
N GLY A 24 9.89 3.09 26.56
CA GLY A 24 9.01 4.25 26.75
C GLY A 24 9.51 5.55 26.13
N ARG A 25 10.43 5.49 25.15
CA ARG A 25 11.07 6.66 24.55
C ARG A 25 11.00 6.64 23.03
N GLY A 26 10.31 7.62 22.46
CA GLY A 26 10.34 7.92 21.03
C GLY A 26 8.96 8.02 20.41
N ARG A 27 8.90 8.68 19.25
CA ARG A 27 7.73 8.71 18.37
C ARG A 27 8.12 8.07 17.04
N ILE A 28 7.21 7.33 16.45
CA ILE A 28 7.41 6.69 15.15
C ILE A 28 6.80 7.60 14.10
N SER A 29 7.61 7.96 13.10
CA SER A 29 7.22 8.76 11.95
C SER A 29 8.01 8.29 10.74
N SER A 30 7.43 8.41 9.55
CA SER A 30 8.11 8.15 8.27
C SER A 30 9.20 9.17 7.94
N ILE A 31 9.17 10.38 8.53
CA ILE A 31 10.06 11.50 8.18
C ILE A 31 11.55 11.10 8.20
N PRO A 32 12.11 10.53 9.29
CA PRO A 32 13.55 10.23 9.33
C PRO A 32 13.98 9.18 8.29
N PHE A 33 13.07 8.27 7.93
CA PHE A 33 13.31 7.26 6.90
C PHE A 33 13.35 7.90 5.51
N ILE A 34 12.41 8.81 5.24
CA ILE A 34 12.36 9.57 3.99
C ILE A 34 13.58 10.47 3.86
N GLU A 35 13.96 11.22 4.90
CA GLU A 35 15.15 12.09 4.88
C GLU A 35 16.44 11.31 4.62
N LYS A 36 16.57 10.11 5.20
CA LYS A 36 17.71 9.22 4.94
C LYS A 36 17.81 8.80 3.47
N VAL A 37 16.68 8.60 2.81
CA VAL A 37 16.64 8.23 1.39
C VAL A 37 16.91 9.45 0.51
N VAL A 38 16.28 10.59 0.79
CA VAL A 38 16.49 11.84 0.03
C VAL A 38 17.94 12.31 0.13
N SER A 39 18.57 12.21 1.30
CA SER A 39 19.99 12.57 1.50
C SER A 39 20.95 11.67 0.72
N LYS A 40 20.52 10.46 0.33
CA LYS A 40 21.28 9.57 -0.56
C LYS A 40 21.07 9.86 -2.05
N GLY A 41 20.31 10.91 -2.40
CA GLY A 41 20.10 11.37 -3.76
C GLY A 41 18.86 10.82 -4.45
N PHE A 42 18.05 9.99 -3.78
CA PHE A 42 16.78 9.52 -4.35
C PHE A 42 15.77 10.68 -4.46
N LYS A 43 15.14 10.80 -5.64
CA LYS A 43 14.19 11.87 -5.98
C LYS A 43 12.76 11.39 -6.18
N HIS A 44 12.53 10.09 -6.07
CA HIS A 44 11.23 9.47 -6.20
C HIS A 44 11.09 8.35 -5.17
N ILE A 45 10.02 8.39 -4.39
CA ILE A 45 9.80 7.53 -3.23
C ILE A 45 8.49 6.80 -3.41
N GLU A 46 8.46 5.52 -3.06
CA GLU A 46 7.21 4.77 -3.00
C GLU A 46 6.75 4.71 -1.54
N LEU A 47 5.52 5.14 -1.26
CA LEU A 47 4.91 5.02 0.06
C LEU A 47 4.09 3.73 0.12
N SER A 48 4.51 2.77 0.93
CA SER A 48 3.66 1.60 1.23
C SER A 48 2.53 2.01 2.15
N LEU A 49 1.29 1.81 1.70
CA LEU A 49 0.09 2.12 2.47
C LEU A 49 -0.35 0.97 3.38
N ASP A 50 0.30 -0.20 3.34
CA ASP A 50 0.12 -1.26 4.34
C ASP A 50 0.36 -0.74 5.76
N VAL A 51 1.22 0.27 5.91
CA VAL A 51 1.49 0.90 7.21
C VAL A 51 0.26 1.58 7.79
N LEU A 52 -0.73 2.00 6.99
CA LEU A 52 -1.98 2.54 7.54
C LEU A 52 -2.75 1.50 8.34
N GLN A 53 -2.59 0.21 8.00
CA GLN A 53 -3.27 -0.91 8.65
C GLN A 53 -2.51 -1.42 9.89
N VAL A 54 -1.18 -1.39 9.84
CA VAL A 54 -0.34 -2.01 10.88
C VAL A 54 0.35 -0.99 11.79
N PHE A 55 0.81 0.12 11.21
CA PHE A 55 1.59 1.15 11.91
C PHE A 55 1.15 2.58 11.52
N PRO A 56 -0.13 2.97 11.73
CA PRO A 56 -0.71 4.19 11.17
C PRO A 56 0.03 5.48 11.56
N MET A 57 0.72 5.45 12.71
CA MET A 57 1.59 6.52 13.19
C MET A 57 2.71 6.93 12.20
N LEU A 58 3.14 6.04 11.29
CA LEU A 58 4.16 6.37 10.28
C LEU A 58 3.67 7.38 9.25
N LEU A 59 2.37 7.37 8.93
CA LEU A 59 1.72 8.27 7.97
C LEU A 59 0.63 9.08 8.68
N ASP A 60 0.93 9.55 9.90
CA ASP A 60 0.03 10.46 10.60
C ASP A 60 -0.07 11.83 9.89
N LYS A 61 -1.02 12.65 10.32
CA LYS A 61 -1.29 13.97 9.75
C LYS A 61 -0.05 14.87 9.72
N GLU A 62 0.83 14.76 10.70
CA GLU A 62 2.08 15.51 10.78
C GLU A 62 3.03 15.07 9.66
N SER A 63 3.25 13.76 9.55
CA SER A 63 4.10 13.15 8.52
C SER A 63 3.58 13.45 7.11
N LEU A 64 2.27 13.29 6.85
CA LEU A 64 1.66 13.57 5.54
C LEU A 64 1.78 15.05 5.14
N LYS A 65 1.59 15.99 6.07
CA LYS A 65 1.80 17.42 5.80
C LYS A 65 3.25 17.73 5.48
N TRP A 66 4.19 17.14 6.22
CA TRP A 66 5.61 17.30 5.94
C TRP A 66 5.96 16.79 4.54
N ILE A 67 5.49 15.59 4.17
CA ILE A 67 5.70 15.01 2.83
C ILE A 67 5.11 15.93 1.75
N SER A 68 3.87 16.39 1.93
CA SER A 68 3.17 17.30 1.01
C SER A 68 4.00 18.57 0.75
N ASN A 69 4.56 19.17 1.80
CA ASN A 69 5.41 20.36 1.65
C ASN A 69 6.69 20.06 0.86
N LYS A 70 7.34 18.90 1.10
CA LYS A 70 8.55 18.52 0.35
C LYS A 70 8.29 18.23 -1.13
N ILE A 71 7.11 17.73 -1.47
CA ILE A 71 6.68 17.57 -2.86
C ILE A 71 6.48 18.95 -3.50
N LYS A 72 5.78 19.88 -2.83
CA LYS A 72 5.59 21.26 -3.32
C LYS A 72 6.91 22.01 -3.53
N ASP A 73 7.88 21.79 -2.65
CA ASP A 73 9.24 22.35 -2.75
C ASP A 73 10.11 21.65 -3.82
N ASN A 74 9.55 20.71 -4.60
CA ASN A 74 10.25 19.90 -5.62
C ASN A 74 11.46 19.11 -5.07
N VAL A 75 11.43 18.73 -3.80
CA VAL A 75 12.53 17.96 -3.18
C VAL A 75 12.53 16.53 -3.69
N PHE A 76 11.35 15.92 -3.77
CA PHE A 76 11.10 14.59 -4.31
C PHE A 76 9.64 14.46 -4.77
N THR A 77 9.35 13.35 -5.45
CA THR A 77 8.01 12.95 -5.91
C THR A 77 7.61 11.62 -5.29
N VAL A 78 6.33 11.25 -5.32
CA VAL A 78 5.84 10.03 -4.67
C VAL A 78 4.91 9.20 -5.56
N THR A 79 5.02 7.88 -5.42
CA THR A 79 3.96 6.90 -5.74
C THR A 79 3.42 6.30 -4.45
N ALA A 80 2.20 5.77 -4.50
CA ALA A 80 1.59 5.08 -3.37
C ALA A 80 1.37 3.62 -3.72
N HIS A 81 1.98 2.72 -2.95
CA HIS A 81 1.74 1.30 -3.05
C HIS A 81 0.56 0.93 -2.17
N LEU A 82 -0.55 0.53 -2.79
CA LEU A 82 -1.80 0.23 -2.10
C LEU A 82 -1.64 -0.99 -1.19
N PRO A 83 -2.38 -1.04 -0.07
CA PRO A 83 -2.22 -2.14 0.87
C PRO A 83 -2.46 -3.49 0.18
N LEU A 84 -1.65 -4.48 0.53
CA LEU A 84 -1.75 -5.84 0.01
C LEU A 84 -1.85 -6.88 1.14
N TRP A 85 -1.43 -6.54 2.35
CA TRP A 85 -1.35 -7.51 3.45
C TRP A 85 -2.71 -7.88 3.98
N GLY A 86 -3.04 -9.16 3.83
CA GLY A 86 -4.35 -9.70 4.23
C GLY A 86 -5.49 -9.28 3.30
N LEU A 87 -5.20 -8.59 2.20
CA LEU A 87 -6.21 -8.12 1.25
C LEU A 87 -6.34 -9.05 0.05
N GLU A 88 -7.58 -9.24 -0.38
CA GLU A 88 -7.96 -10.25 -1.36
C GLU A 88 -8.95 -9.72 -2.40
N PRO A 89 -8.51 -8.77 -3.25
CA PRO A 89 -9.40 -8.05 -4.16
C PRO A 89 -9.91 -8.91 -5.33
N SER A 90 -9.32 -10.07 -5.61
CA SER A 90 -9.81 -11.00 -6.64
C SER A 90 -10.50 -12.24 -6.09
N TRP A 91 -10.74 -12.28 -4.78
CA TRP A 91 -11.25 -13.49 -4.15
C TRP A 91 -12.74 -13.71 -4.38
N ILE A 92 -13.13 -14.98 -4.54
CA ILE A 92 -14.50 -15.38 -4.86
C ILE A 92 -15.45 -15.13 -3.68
N ASN A 93 -14.95 -15.11 -2.45
CA ASN A 93 -15.76 -14.73 -1.31
C ASN A 93 -15.99 -13.21 -1.31
N GLU A 94 -17.18 -12.81 -1.74
CA GLU A 94 -17.56 -11.40 -1.91
C GLU A 94 -17.42 -10.58 -0.62
N LYS A 95 -17.65 -11.16 0.56
CA LYS A 95 -17.50 -10.43 1.84
C LYS A 95 -16.05 -10.04 2.10
N ILE A 96 -15.13 -10.97 1.83
CA ILE A 96 -13.69 -10.73 1.97
C ILE A 96 -13.22 -9.74 0.90
N ARG A 97 -13.67 -9.91 -0.34
CA ARG A 97 -13.36 -8.99 -1.45
C ARG A 97 -13.80 -7.56 -1.12
N LYS A 98 -15.04 -7.38 -0.65
CA LYS A 98 -15.59 -6.06 -0.30
C LYS A 98 -14.84 -5.41 0.86
N ALA A 99 -14.54 -6.15 1.93
CA ALA A 99 -13.70 -5.62 3.02
C ALA A 99 -12.30 -5.20 2.52
N SER A 100 -11.73 -5.94 1.56
CA SER A 100 -10.45 -5.59 0.95
C SER A 100 -10.53 -4.29 0.15
N ILE A 101 -11.60 -4.11 -0.62
CA ILE A 101 -11.85 -2.89 -1.41
C ILE A 101 -12.04 -1.70 -0.48
N GLU A 102 -12.89 -1.81 0.53
CA GLU A 102 -13.13 -0.75 1.52
C GLU A 102 -11.82 -0.30 2.18
N THR A 103 -10.97 -1.25 2.58
CA THR A 103 -9.65 -0.95 3.15
C THR A 103 -8.73 -0.19 2.18
N ILE A 104 -8.78 -0.53 0.89
CA ILE A 104 -8.01 0.15 -0.16
C ILE A 104 -8.56 1.55 -0.41
N VAL A 105 -9.88 1.69 -0.52
CA VAL A 105 -10.58 2.98 -0.71
C VAL A 105 -10.27 3.93 0.44
N ASP A 106 -10.33 3.46 1.68
CA ASP A 106 -9.96 4.24 2.86
C ASP A 106 -8.50 4.70 2.81
N SER A 107 -7.60 3.85 2.34
CA SER A 107 -6.18 4.17 2.20
C SER A 107 -5.94 5.22 1.10
N ILE A 108 -6.63 5.10 -0.04
CA ILE A 108 -6.58 6.10 -1.13
C ILE A 108 -7.10 7.44 -0.62
N ASN A 109 -8.31 7.46 -0.04
CA ASN A 109 -8.93 8.67 0.48
C ASN A 109 -8.06 9.33 1.56
N THR A 110 -7.44 8.54 2.44
CA THR A 110 -6.52 9.05 3.46
C THR A 110 -5.35 9.79 2.84
N ILE A 111 -4.79 9.26 1.75
CA ILE A 111 -3.61 9.85 1.09
C ILE A 111 -4.00 11.02 0.19
N GLU A 112 -5.04 10.90 -0.64
CA GLU A 112 -5.54 11.95 -1.55
C GLU A 112 -5.84 13.27 -0.81
N ASN A 113 -6.28 13.20 0.45
CA ASN A 113 -6.52 14.38 1.28
C ASN A 113 -5.25 15.21 1.59
N PHE A 114 -4.06 14.68 1.36
CA PHE A 114 -2.78 15.33 1.70
C PHE A 114 -1.79 15.34 0.54
N LEU A 115 -1.74 14.23 -0.18
CA LEU A 115 -0.80 13.93 -1.24
C LEU A 115 -1.63 13.57 -2.47
N HIS A 116 -1.21 14.02 -3.64
CA HIS A 116 -1.69 13.50 -4.92
C HIS A 116 -0.53 12.70 -5.53
N PRO A 117 -0.43 11.38 -5.24
CA PRO A 117 0.67 10.57 -5.76
C PRO A 117 0.62 10.50 -7.28
N GLU A 118 1.76 10.30 -7.93
CA GLU A 118 1.77 10.22 -9.40
C GLU A 118 1.08 8.96 -9.93
N TYR A 119 1.18 7.86 -9.17
CA TYR A 119 0.57 6.59 -9.50
C TYR A 119 0.26 5.81 -8.22
N TYR A 120 -0.78 5.00 -8.31
CA TYR A 120 -1.08 3.93 -7.37
C TYR A 120 -0.57 2.59 -7.89
N VAL A 121 0.16 1.85 -7.06
CA VAL A 121 0.60 0.48 -7.36
C VAL A 121 -0.39 -0.47 -6.70
N PHE A 122 -1.11 -1.24 -7.51
CA PHE A 122 -2.17 -2.13 -7.05
C PHE A 122 -1.84 -3.61 -7.33
N HIS A 123 -2.00 -4.46 -6.33
CA HIS A 123 -1.94 -5.91 -6.49
C HIS A 123 -3.34 -6.48 -6.70
N ILE A 124 -3.60 -6.96 -7.92
CA ILE A 124 -4.89 -7.54 -8.31
C ILE A 124 -5.24 -8.85 -7.59
N ALA A 125 -4.26 -9.47 -6.92
CA ALA A 125 -4.40 -10.76 -6.26
C ALA A 125 -3.61 -10.78 -4.96
N GLY A 126 -4.24 -11.30 -3.91
CA GLY A 126 -3.60 -11.54 -2.62
C GLY A 126 -3.00 -12.94 -2.52
N LYS A 127 -2.68 -13.33 -1.29
CA LYS A 127 -2.02 -14.60 -0.96
C LYS A 127 -2.92 -15.80 -1.27
N GLN A 128 -4.24 -15.65 -1.16
CA GLN A 128 -5.18 -16.74 -1.35
C GLN A 128 -5.13 -17.27 -2.78
N VAL A 129 -4.94 -16.38 -3.77
CA VAL A 129 -4.79 -16.77 -5.17
C VAL A 129 -3.51 -17.57 -5.39
N SER A 130 -2.39 -17.17 -4.78
CA SER A 130 -1.13 -17.91 -4.91
C SER A 130 -1.21 -19.27 -4.22
N GLU A 131 -1.79 -19.36 -3.03
CA GLU A 131 -2.03 -20.63 -2.34
C GLU A 131 -2.93 -21.56 -3.17
N PHE A 132 -3.99 -21.03 -3.78
CA PHE A 132 -4.85 -21.81 -4.67
C PHE A 132 -4.10 -22.40 -5.87
N THR A 133 -3.16 -21.65 -6.45
CA THR A 133 -2.37 -22.16 -7.59
C THR A 133 -1.46 -23.32 -7.21
N VAL A 134 -1.03 -23.41 -5.94
CA VAL A 134 -0.19 -24.50 -5.42
C VAL A 134 -1.02 -25.75 -5.09
N LEU A 135 -2.31 -25.60 -4.75
CA LEU A 135 -3.17 -26.72 -4.34
C LEU A 135 -3.64 -27.62 -5.50
N SER A 136 -3.49 -27.20 -6.76
CA SER A 136 -4.02 -27.95 -7.91
C SER A 136 -2.93 -28.62 -8.73
N TYR A 137 -3.08 -29.93 -8.96
CA TYR A 137 -2.17 -30.71 -9.81
C TYR A 137 -2.49 -30.62 -11.31
N LYS A 138 -3.58 -29.94 -11.71
CA LYS A 138 -4.01 -29.85 -13.12
C LYS A 138 -3.98 -28.41 -13.62
N TYR A 139 -3.07 -28.15 -14.56
CA TYR A 139 -2.91 -26.84 -15.18
C TYR A 139 -4.21 -26.26 -15.77
N SER A 140 -5.05 -27.10 -16.40
CA SER A 140 -6.33 -26.65 -16.98
C SER A 140 -7.30 -26.09 -15.95
N PHE A 141 -7.30 -26.65 -14.73
CA PHE A 141 -8.12 -26.15 -13.64
C PHE A 141 -7.61 -24.80 -13.13
N ILE A 142 -6.29 -24.68 -12.89
CA ILE A 142 -5.65 -23.42 -12.49
C ILE A 142 -5.94 -22.33 -13.51
N LYS A 143 -5.77 -22.62 -14.80
CA LYS A 143 -6.02 -21.66 -15.88
C LYS A 143 -7.47 -21.14 -15.86
N ASN A 144 -8.45 -22.00 -15.61
CA ASN A 144 -9.85 -21.60 -15.54
C ASN A 144 -10.16 -20.80 -14.28
N ALA A 145 -9.59 -21.18 -13.13
CA ALA A 145 -9.74 -20.42 -11.89
C ALA A 145 -9.10 -19.02 -11.98
N LEU A 146 -7.90 -18.91 -12.55
CA LEU A 146 -7.24 -17.63 -12.79
C LEU A 146 -8.10 -16.70 -13.66
N LYS A 147 -8.79 -17.21 -14.69
CA LYS A 147 -9.74 -16.41 -15.46
C LYS A 147 -10.89 -15.86 -14.61
N ILE A 148 -11.37 -16.63 -13.64
CA ILE A 148 -12.41 -16.19 -12.70
C ILE A 148 -11.85 -15.09 -11.80
N PHE A 149 -10.69 -15.32 -11.17
CA PHE A 149 -10.03 -14.33 -10.32
C PHE A 149 -9.71 -13.03 -11.07
N SER A 150 -9.24 -13.10 -12.33
CA SER A 150 -9.01 -11.90 -13.14
C SER A 150 -10.28 -11.11 -13.42
N LYS A 151 -11.42 -11.76 -13.68
CA LYS A 151 -12.70 -11.06 -13.85
C LYS A 151 -13.15 -10.35 -12.58
N ILE A 152 -12.95 -11.00 -11.42
CA ILE A 152 -13.26 -10.42 -10.13
C ILE A 152 -12.32 -9.25 -9.82
N ALA A 153 -11.03 -9.37 -10.13
CA ALA A 153 -10.06 -8.29 -9.98
C ALA A 153 -10.49 -7.03 -10.76
N VAL A 154 -10.91 -7.20 -12.02
CA VAL A 154 -11.41 -6.11 -12.86
C VAL A 154 -12.62 -5.44 -12.22
N LYS A 155 -13.57 -6.22 -11.68
CA LYS A 155 -14.71 -5.68 -10.93
C LYS A 155 -14.24 -4.84 -9.73
N SER A 156 -13.26 -5.32 -8.97
CA SER A 156 -12.71 -4.61 -7.82
C SER A 156 -12.00 -3.32 -8.20
N ILE A 157 -11.27 -3.30 -9.33
CA ILE A 157 -10.64 -2.07 -9.84
C ILE A 157 -11.71 -1.02 -10.15
N PHE A 158 -12.76 -1.38 -10.88
CA PHE A 158 -13.84 -0.43 -11.18
C PHE A 158 -14.53 0.08 -9.93
N GLU A 159 -14.81 -0.78 -8.96
CA GLU A 159 -15.40 -0.35 -7.68
C GLU A 159 -14.47 0.61 -6.92
N ILE A 160 -13.15 0.36 -6.89
CA ILE A 160 -12.18 1.28 -6.27
C ILE A 160 -12.18 2.63 -6.99
N LEU A 161 -12.14 2.64 -8.33
CA LEU A 161 -12.14 3.88 -9.12
C LEU A 161 -13.43 4.66 -8.93
N ASP A 162 -14.59 3.99 -8.95
CA ASP A 162 -15.90 4.61 -8.75
C ASP A 162 -16.04 5.22 -7.34
N GLU A 163 -15.53 4.54 -6.30
CA GLU A 163 -15.64 4.99 -4.91
C GLU A 163 -14.64 6.10 -4.54
N THR A 164 -13.49 6.17 -5.22
CA THR A 164 -12.42 7.14 -4.91
C THR A 164 -12.37 8.32 -5.87
N GLY A 165 -12.91 8.18 -7.09
CA GLY A 165 -12.88 9.22 -8.12
C GLY A 165 -11.49 9.51 -8.68
N ILE A 166 -10.53 8.61 -8.49
CA ILE A 166 -9.19 8.72 -9.10
C ILE A 166 -9.23 8.23 -10.57
N ASP A 167 -8.39 8.82 -11.42
CA ASP A 167 -8.29 8.56 -12.86
C ASP A 167 -7.30 7.42 -13.21
#